data_AF-A0A1A8WEK7-F1
#
_entry.id   AF-A0A1A8WEK7-F1
#
_cell.length_a   1.000
_cell.length_b   1.000
_cell.length_c   1.000
_cell.angle_alpha   90.00
_cell.angle_beta   90.00
_cell.angle_gamma   90.00
#
_symmetry.space_group_name_H-M   'P 1'
#
loop_
_entity.id
_entity.type
_entity.pdbx_description
1 polymer ?
#
loop_
_entity_poly.entity_id
_entity_poly.type
_entity_poly.pdbx_seq_one_letter_code
_entity_poly.pdbx_strand_id
1 'polypeptide(L)'
;MILQLEDIINIEAHFKDDEIKGVIEFLLRAKYIDKVLHNVGFCVGLYDILEVKNKEILKGTGEIRFKVIFRLVFFQPFENEIVEGFVKSSDSNGIIISLGFFENIRVNCANLKEPKEFDSEKREWYWTYEGIKFFYTKNELIRVRILDTYFSDPNEANKEEAIPSMSITGTVQQDGLGLFIFVSILVNILQFLKYRQVVDKMVENNRVIDTKWGKETICSMVNLGEKYNLPFLT
;
A
#
# COMPACT_ATOMS: atom_id res chain seq x y z
N MET A 1 1.56 -11.36 7.38
CA MET A 1 1.91 -12.39 8.39
C MET A 1 0.64 -13.08 8.87
N ILE A 2 0.68 -14.39 9.19
CA ILE A 2 -0.45 -15.09 9.83
C ILE A 2 -0.02 -15.47 11.26
N LEU A 3 -0.85 -15.13 12.25
CA LEU A 3 -0.59 -15.45 13.66
C LEU A 3 -1.73 -16.29 14.23
N GLN A 4 -1.39 -17.38 14.92
CA GLN A 4 -2.33 -18.19 15.69
C GLN A 4 -2.52 -17.59 17.08
N LEU A 5 -3.77 -17.37 17.47
CA LEU A 5 -4.16 -16.86 18.78
C LEU A 5 -5.17 -17.79 19.43
N GLU A 6 -5.27 -17.65 20.75
CA GLU A 6 -6.24 -18.32 21.60
C GLU A 6 -6.99 -17.26 22.41
N ASP A 7 -8.31 -17.33 22.41
CA ASP A 7 -9.16 -16.37 23.11
C ASP A 7 -10.42 -17.02 23.67
N ILE A 8 -11.05 -16.35 24.64
CA ILE A 8 -12.28 -16.78 25.29
C ILE A 8 -13.43 -15.91 24.83
N ILE A 9 -14.50 -16.55 24.34
CA ILE A 9 -15.70 -15.89 23.84
C ILE A 9 -16.91 -16.42 24.60
N ASN A 10 -17.74 -15.54 25.13
CA ASN A 10 -19.01 -15.91 25.74
C ASN A 10 -20.13 -15.62 24.74
N ILE A 11 -21.07 -16.56 24.61
CA ILE A 11 -22.21 -16.48 23.71
C ILE A 11 -23.47 -16.80 24.50
N GLU A 12 -24.55 -16.06 24.27
CA GLU A 12 -25.83 -16.32 24.92
C GLU A 12 -26.41 -17.69 24.50
N ALA A 13 -27.08 -18.37 25.43
CA ALA A 13 -27.59 -19.72 25.21
C ALA A 13 -28.76 -19.82 24.21
N HIS A 14 -29.29 -18.70 23.71
CA HIS A 14 -30.42 -18.70 22.77
C HIS A 14 -30.00 -19.04 21.33
N PHE A 15 -28.71 -18.92 20.99
CA PHE A 15 -28.20 -19.27 19.67
C PHE A 15 -28.18 -20.78 19.46
N LYS A 16 -28.56 -21.22 18.25
CA LYS A 16 -28.52 -22.64 17.87
C LYS A 16 -27.09 -23.06 17.56
N ASP A 17 -26.79 -24.36 17.69
CA ASP A 17 -25.44 -24.89 17.44
C ASP A 17 -24.94 -24.56 16.02
N ASP A 18 -25.82 -24.55 15.01
CA ASP A 18 -25.49 -24.19 13.63
C ASP A 18 -25.12 -22.70 13.44
N GLU A 19 -25.58 -21.83 14.35
CA GLU A 19 -25.34 -20.38 14.31
C GLU A 19 -24.09 -19.99 15.11
N ILE A 20 -23.68 -20.80 16.10
CA ILE A 20 -22.56 -20.51 17.01
C ILE A 20 -21.28 -20.16 16.25
N LYS A 21 -20.96 -20.91 15.19
CA LYS A 21 -19.74 -20.65 14.40
C LYS A 21 -19.76 -19.24 13.77
N GLY A 22 -20.90 -18.83 13.24
CA GLY A 22 -21.07 -17.49 12.66
C GLY A 22 -20.99 -16.39 13.71
N VAL A 23 -21.56 -16.62 14.90
CA VAL A 23 -21.47 -15.69 16.03
C VAL A 23 -20.02 -15.56 16.52
N ILE A 24 -19.28 -16.66 16.67
CA ILE A 24 -17.85 -16.65 17.02
C ILE A 24 -17.06 -15.83 16.01
N GLU A 25 -17.27 -16.09 14.71
CA GLU A 25 -16.58 -15.35 13.65
C GLU A 25 -16.87 -13.84 13.73
N PHE A 26 -18.14 -13.45 13.90
CA PHE A 26 -18.52 -12.06 14.05
C PHE A 26 -17.84 -11.39 15.25
N LEU A 27 -17.84 -12.05 16.41
CA LEU A 27 -17.22 -11.53 17.63
C LEU A 27 -15.70 -11.40 17.49
N LEU A 28 -15.03 -12.38 16.88
CA LEU A 28 -13.60 -12.32 16.60
C LEU A 28 -13.26 -11.15 15.66
N ARG A 29 -14.03 -10.99 14.57
CA ARG A 29 -13.86 -9.90 13.62
C ARG A 29 -13.99 -8.55 14.31
N ALA A 30 -15.06 -8.33 15.08
CA ALA A 30 -15.28 -7.09 15.83
C ALA A 30 -14.21 -6.84 16.91
N LYS A 31 -13.66 -7.91 17.49
CA LYS A 31 -12.63 -7.80 18.52
C LYS A 31 -11.25 -7.46 17.95
N TYR A 32 -10.89 -7.97 16.76
CA TYR A 32 -9.50 -7.89 16.28
C TYR A 32 -9.29 -7.11 14.98
N ILE A 33 -10.24 -7.06 14.05
CA ILE A 33 -10.05 -6.37 12.76
C ILE A 33 -9.90 -4.86 12.98
N ASP A 34 -9.08 -4.23 12.13
CA ASP A 34 -8.75 -2.80 12.16
C ASP A 34 -8.07 -2.33 13.44
N LYS A 35 -7.50 -3.27 14.21
CA LYS A 35 -6.73 -2.98 15.42
C LYS A 35 -5.27 -3.34 15.24
N VAL A 36 -4.42 -2.52 15.86
CA VAL A 36 -2.99 -2.78 15.96
C VAL A 36 -2.73 -3.64 17.18
N LEU A 37 -2.05 -4.75 16.98
CA LEU A 37 -1.45 -5.53 18.07
C LEU A 37 0.02 -5.15 18.18
N HIS A 38 0.42 -4.67 19.36
CA HIS A 38 1.77 -4.16 19.62
C HIS A 38 2.83 -5.24 19.30
N ASN A 39 3.91 -4.84 18.60
CA ASN A 39 4.96 -5.73 18.08
C ASN A 39 4.52 -6.83 17.10
N VAL A 40 3.26 -6.81 16.64
CA VAL A 40 2.73 -7.80 15.69
C VAL A 40 2.25 -7.12 14.40
N GLY A 41 1.54 -6.00 14.47
CA GLY A 41 1.08 -5.27 13.27
C GLY A 41 -0.41 -4.96 13.26
N PHE A 42 -0.89 -4.50 12.11
CA PHE A 42 -2.28 -4.12 11.88
C PHE A 42 -3.11 -5.32 11.41
N CYS A 43 -4.17 -5.68 12.14
CA CYS A 43 -5.02 -6.82 11.79
C CYS A 43 -5.93 -6.48 10.62
N VAL A 44 -5.76 -7.19 9.50
CA VAL A 44 -6.53 -6.99 8.27
C VAL A 44 -7.74 -7.93 8.22
N GLY A 45 -7.67 -9.09 8.88
CA GLY A 45 -8.75 -10.06 8.80
C GLY A 45 -8.57 -11.32 9.62
N LEU A 46 -9.68 -12.03 9.80
CA LEU A 46 -9.71 -13.41 10.26
C LEU A 46 -9.37 -14.34 9.10
N TYR A 47 -8.36 -15.20 9.28
CA TYR A 47 -7.99 -16.21 8.29
C TYR A 47 -8.93 -17.41 8.39
N ASP A 48 -8.90 -18.09 9.54
CA ASP A 48 -9.81 -19.19 9.86
C ASP A 48 -9.90 -19.45 11.37
N ILE A 49 -10.90 -20.26 11.75
CA ILE A 49 -11.05 -20.81 13.09
C ILE A 49 -10.56 -22.26 13.03
N LEU A 50 -9.52 -22.57 13.80
CA LEU A 50 -8.92 -23.90 13.83
C LEU A 50 -9.71 -24.84 14.75
N GLU A 51 -10.05 -24.36 15.94
CA GLU A 51 -10.69 -25.20 16.95
C GLU A 51 -11.59 -24.39 17.89
N VAL A 52 -12.74 -24.96 18.24
CA VAL A 52 -13.64 -24.42 19.26
C VAL A 52 -13.71 -25.45 20.39
N LYS A 53 -13.04 -25.15 21.50
CA LYS A 53 -12.96 -25.98 22.71
C LYS A 53 -13.92 -25.49 23.78
N ASN A 54 -14.18 -26.39 24.74
CA ASN A 54 -14.80 -26.10 26.04
C ASN A 54 -16.11 -25.33 25.93
N LYS A 55 -17.23 -26.03 25.77
CA LYS A 55 -18.59 -25.48 25.90
C LYS A 55 -19.01 -25.48 27.37
N GLU A 56 -18.61 -24.46 28.13
CA GLU A 56 -18.94 -24.35 29.56
C GLU A 56 -20.10 -23.37 29.77
N ILE A 57 -21.16 -23.80 30.45
CA ILE A 57 -22.25 -22.90 30.83
C ILE A 57 -21.86 -22.17 32.12
N LEU A 58 -21.78 -20.85 32.06
CA LEU A 58 -21.44 -20.01 33.19
C LEU A 58 -22.60 -19.94 34.19
N LYS A 59 -22.32 -20.34 35.43
CA LYS A 59 -23.27 -20.23 36.54
C LYS A 59 -23.51 -18.74 36.84
N GLY A 60 -24.77 -18.33 36.82
CA GLY A 60 -25.20 -16.95 37.11
C GLY A 60 -25.65 -16.20 35.86
N THR A 61 -24.83 -16.12 34.82
CA THR A 61 -25.20 -15.42 33.56
C THR A 61 -25.96 -16.31 32.58
N GLY A 62 -25.76 -17.64 32.64
CA GLY A 62 -26.37 -18.58 31.70
C GLY A 62 -25.75 -18.55 30.29
N GLU A 63 -24.66 -17.79 30.12
CA GLU A 63 -23.90 -17.76 28.87
C GLU A 63 -23.06 -19.02 28.70
N ILE A 64 -22.78 -19.35 27.45
CA ILE A 64 -21.91 -20.43 27.07
C ILE A 64 -20.54 -19.85 26.74
N ARG A 65 -19.54 -20.16 27.56
CA ARG A 65 -18.14 -19.84 27.33
C ARG A 65 -17.55 -20.84 26.34
N PHE A 66 -16.81 -20.32 25.37
CA PHE A 66 -16.03 -21.06 24.39
C PHE A 66 -14.57 -20.62 24.46
N LYS A 67 -13.67 -21.58 24.30
CA LYS A 67 -12.24 -21.35 24.13
C LYS A 67 -11.89 -21.58 22.66
N VAL A 68 -11.53 -20.53 21.94
CA VAL A 68 -11.38 -20.58 20.48
C VAL A 68 -9.93 -20.40 20.09
N ILE A 69 -9.43 -21.29 19.22
CA ILE A 69 -8.12 -21.19 18.59
C ILE A 69 -8.34 -20.83 17.13
N PHE A 70 -7.72 -19.75 16.67
CA PHE A 70 -7.96 -19.18 15.35
C PHE A 70 -6.69 -18.49 14.83
N ARG A 71 -6.69 -18.18 13.53
CA ARG A 71 -5.58 -17.49 12.88
C ARG A 71 -6.05 -16.15 12.32
N LEU A 72 -5.25 -15.11 12.56
CA LEU A 72 -5.47 -13.76 12.01
C LEU A 72 -4.41 -13.41 10.98
N VAL A 73 -4.78 -12.57 10.02
CA VAL A 73 -3.86 -11.98 9.05
C VAL A 73 -3.48 -10.58 9.51
N PHE A 74 -2.18 -10.37 9.72
CA PHE A 74 -1.61 -9.08 10.08
C PHE A 74 -0.79 -8.49 8.93
N PHE A 75 -0.99 -7.19 8.71
CA PHE A 75 -0.11 -6.35 7.93
C PHE A 75 1.04 -5.87 8.82
N GLN A 76 2.23 -6.36 8.51
CA GLN A 76 3.50 -6.00 9.13
C GLN A 76 4.54 -6.06 8.03
N PRO A 77 4.86 -4.93 7.38
CA PRO A 77 5.88 -4.93 6.35
C PRO A 77 7.26 -5.07 6.98
N PHE A 78 8.19 -5.61 6.21
CA PHE A 78 9.57 -5.81 6.63
C PHE A 78 10.43 -4.61 6.21
N GLU A 79 11.53 -4.39 6.94
CA GLU A 79 12.55 -3.45 6.50
C GLU A 79 13.04 -3.82 5.08
N ASN A 80 13.20 -2.79 4.23
CA ASN A 80 13.54 -2.88 2.81
C ASN A 80 12.47 -3.46 1.87
N GLU A 81 11.28 -3.82 2.37
CA GLU A 81 10.16 -4.19 1.51
C GLU A 81 9.70 -2.99 0.65
N ILE A 82 9.30 -3.25 -0.60
CA ILE A 82 8.75 -2.21 -1.49
C ILE A 82 7.24 -2.33 -1.48
N VAL A 83 6.56 -1.23 -1.12
CA VAL A 83 5.10 -1.13 -1.13
C VAL A 83 4.65 -0.09 -2.16
N GLU A 84 3.47 -0.34 -2.74
CA GLU A 84 2.80 0.58 -3.66
C GLU A 84 1.60 1.18 -2.95
N GLY A 85 1.53 2.52 -2.92
CA GLY A 85 0.44 3.24 -2.25
C GLY A 85 0.15 4.57 -2.91
N PHE A 86 -0.86 5.27 -2.41
CA PHE A 86 -1.29 6.56 -2.93
C PHE A 86 -0.87 7.68 -2.00
N VAL A 87 -0.42 8.80 -2.55
CA VAL A 87 -0.15 10.01 -1.77
C VAL A 87 -1.48 10.50 -1.17
N LYS A 88 -1.62 10.43 0.16
CA LYS A 88 -2.82 10.88 0.87
C LYS A 88 -2.77 12.38 1.14
N SER A 89 -1.62 12.86 1.63
CA SER A 89 -1.38 14.26 1.94
C SER A 89 0.11 14.58 1.96
N SER A 90 0.42 15.87 1.86
CA SER A 90 1.79 16.39 1.87
C SER A 90 1.87 17.63 2.79
N ASP A 91 2.98 17.75 3.51
CA ASP A 91 3.27 18.82 4.46
C ASP A 91 4.76 19.20 4.41
N SER A 92 5.18 20.25 5.11
CA SER A 92 6.58 20.70 5.12
C SER A 92 7.57 19.67 5.68
N ASN A 93 7.09 18.61 6.33
CA ASN A 93 7.91 17.58 6.95
C ASN A 93 7.99 16.32 6.07
N GLY A 94 7.23 16.21 4.97
CA GLY A 94 7.23 15.07 4.07
C GLY A 94 5.86 14.73 3.47
N ILE A 95 5.70 13.48 3.03
CA ILE A 95 4.46 12.97 2.44
C ILE A 95 3.90 11.79 3.26
N ILE A 96 2.58 11.70 3.31
CA ILE A 96 1.84 10.60 3.92
C ILE A 96 1.20 9.77 2.81
N ILE A 97 1.32 8.46 2.93
CA ILE A 97 0.93 7.48 1.93
C ILE A 97 -0.11 6.54 2.53
N SER A 98 -1.14 6.25 1.72
CA SER A 98 -2.20 5.30 2.05
C SER A 98 -2.15 4.10 1.12
N LEU A 99 -2.26 2.90 1.70
CA LEU A 99 -2.46 1.64 0.99
C LEU A 99 -3.96 1.33 0.80
N GLY A 100 -4.85 2.24 1.20
CA GLY A 100 -6.30 2.03 1.22
C GLY A 100 -6.80 1.50 2.56
N PHE A 101 -6.24 0.39 3.06
CA PHE A 101 -6.59 -0.17 4.38
C PHE A 101 -5.70 0.33 5.53
N PHE A 102 -4.56 0.97 5.21
CA PHE A 102 -3.62 1.52 6.18
C PHE A 102 -3.06 2.84 5.67
N GLU A 103 -3.05 3.88 6.52
CA GLU A 103 -2.87 5.27 6.07
C GLU A 103 -1.72 6.02 6.75
N ASN A 104 -0.88 5.30 7.51
CA ASN A 104 0.14 5.89 8.37
C ASN A 104 1.56 5.54 7.92
N ILE A 105 1.79 5.57 6.61
CA ILE A 105 3.13 5.42 6.01
C ILE A 105 3.66 6.81 5.70
N ARG A 106 4.78 7.19 6.31
CA ARG A 106 5.37 8.51 6.17
C ARG A 106 6.73 8.43 5.47
N VAL A 107 6.90 9.22 4.42
CA VAL A 107 8.22 9.49 3.84
C VAL A 107 8.61 10.90 4.26
N ASN A 108 9.54 10.99 5.20
CA ASN A 108 10.05 12.26 5.68
C ASN A 108 10.77 13.01 4.56
N CYS A 109 10.82 14.34 4.65
CA CYS A 109 11.47 15.18 3.64
C CYS A 109 12.94 14.74 3.38
N ALA A 110 13.67 14.33 4.42
CA ALA A 110 15.04 13.80 4.30
C ALA A 110 15.14 12.56 3.39
N ASN A 111 14.06 11.78 3.25
CA ASN A 111 14.00 10.53 2.50
C ASN A 111 13.28 10.67 1.14
N LEU A 112 12.95 11.89 0.74
CA LEU A 112 12.48 12.19 -0.60
C LEU A 112 13.64 12.23 -1.60
N LYS A 113 13.32 11.98 -2.87
CA LYS A 113 14.29 11.99 -3.96
C LYS A 113 14.87 13.39 -4.18
N GLU A 114 16.20 13.46 -4.33
CA GLU A 114 16.91 14.71 -4.59
C GLU A 114 17.10 14.96 -6.10
N PRO A 115 17.16 16.24 -6.54
CA PRO A 115 16.95 17.47 -5.77
C PRO A 115 15.46 17.74 -5.51
N LYS A 116 15.09 17.97 -4.24
CA LYS A 116 13.70 18.23 -3.82
C LYS A 116 13.43 19.68 -3.42
N GLU A 117 12.20 20.12 -3.63
CA GLU A 117 11.67 21.40 -3.14
C GLU A 117 10.20 21.22 -2.72
N PHE A 118 9.75 22.09 -1.81
CA PHE A 118 8.36 22.11 -1.34
C PHE A 118 7.64 23.34 -1.88
N ASP A 119 6.55 23.11 -2.62
CA ASP A 119 5.64 24.16 -3.06
C ASP A 119 4.66 24.47 -1.92
N SER A 120 4.90 25.57 -1.20
CA SER A 120 4.05 25.99 -0.08
C SER A 120 2.63 26.40 -0.49
N GLU A 121 2.43 26.86 -1.73
CA GLU A 121 1.11 27.27 -2.23
C GLU A 121 0.24 26.04 -2.51
N LYS A 122 0.82 25.03 -3.17
CA LYS A 122 0.12 23.76 -3.46
C LYS A 122 0.17 22.76 -2.31
N ARG A 123 1.08 22.97 -1.35
CA ARG A 123 1.44 22.04 -0.28
C ARG A 123 1.94 20.69 -0.80
N GLU A 124 2.69 20.72 -1.90
CA GLU A 124 3.18 19.52 -2.58
C GLU A 124 4.70 19.51 -2.61
N TRP A 125 5.29 18.35 -2.35
CA TRP A 125 6.70 18.12 -2.65
C TRP A 125 6.87 17.83 -4.14
N TYR A 126 7.97 18.31 -4.71
CA TYR A 126 8.42 17.88 -6.01
C TYR A 126 9.92 17.65 -6.02
N TRP A 127 10.38 16.89 -7.01
CA TRP A 127 11.79 16.78 -7.32
C TRP A 127 12.03 17.13 -8.78
N THR A 128 13.23 17.62 -9.09
CA THR A 128 13.55 18.11 -10.44
C THR A 128 14.57 17.21 -11.12
N TYR A 129 14.31 16.84 -12.37
CA TYR A 129 15.25 16.09 -13.21
C TYR A 129 15.30 16.72 -14.60
N GLU A 130 16.50 17.10 -15.05
CA GLU A 130 16.72 17.75 -16.35
C GLU A 130 15.79 18.96 -16.60
N GLY A 131 15.47 19.72 -15.55
CA GLY A 131 14.58 20.88 -15.60
C GLY A 131 13.07 20.56 -15.54
N ILE A 132 12.70 19.28 -15.54
CA ILE A 132 11.32 18.82 -15.42
C ILE A 132 11.00 18.57 -13.93
N LYS A 133 9.89 19.15 -13.46
CA LYS A 133 9.41 18.99 -12.07
C LYS A 133 8.43 17.82 -11.98
N PHE A 134 8.66 16.96 -11.00
CA PHE A 134 7.84 15.78 -10.72
C PHE A 134 7.22 15.90 -9.33
N PHE A 135 5.92 16.18 -9.31
CA PHE A 135 5.16 16.45 -8.10
C PHE A 135 4.66 15.15 -7.46
N TYR A 136 4.70 15.07 -6.13
CA TYR A 136 4.02 14.05 -5.37
C TYR A 136 2.58 14.50 -5.10
N THR A 137 1.75 14.49 -6.15
CA THR A 137 0.37 14.98 -6.07
C THR A 137 -0.53 14.00 -5.35
N LYS A 138 -1.56 14.53 -4.68
CA LYS A 138 -2.56 13.71 -3.99
C LYS A 138 -3.20 12.68 -4.92
N ASN A 139 -3.41 11.47 -4.42
CA ASN A 139 -3.95 10.30 -5.11
C ASN A 139 -3.05 9.74 -6.23
N GLU A 140 -1.80 10.19 -6.37
CA GLU A 140 -0.86 9.55 -7.28
C GLU A 140 -0.25 8.30 -6.66
N LEU A 141 -0.06 7.27 -7.51
CA LEU A 141 0.54 6.00 -7.14
C LEU A 141 2.06 6.16 -7.02
N ILE A 142 2.60 5.76 -5.87
CA ILE A 142 4.02 5.89 -5.52
C ILE A 142 4.54 4.54 -4.97
N ARG A 143 5.77 4.19 -5.37
CA ARG A 143 6.54 3.08 -4.80
C ARG A 143 7.44 3.58 -3.69
N VAL A 144 7.33 2.97 -2.53
CA VAL A 144 8.11 3.32 -1.35
C VAL A 144 8.80 2.09 -0.82
N ARG A 145 10.09 2.25 -0.51
CA ARG A 145 10.79 1.25 0.29
C ARG A 145 10.59 1.54 1.76
N ILE A 146 10.13 0.55 2.50
CA ILE A 146 9.98 0.60 3.94
C ILE A 146 11.36 0.65 4.59
N LEU A 147 11.53 1.60 5.51
CA LEU A 147 12.72 1.72 6.34
C LEU A 147 12.48 1.05 7.69
N ASP A 148 11.42 1.46 8.38
CA ASP A 148 11.14 0.95 9.71
C ASP A 148 9.67 1.06 10.08
N THR A 149 9.23 0.24 11.03
CA THR A 149 7.88 0.21 11.59
C THR A 149 7.94 0.44 13.09
N TYR A 150 7.29 1.50 13.56
CA TYR A 150 7.21 1.87 14.96
C TYR A 150 5.85 1.56 15.55
N PHE A 151 5.84 1.05 16.78
CA PHE A 151 4.64 0.83 17.58
C PHE A 151 4.68 1.72 18.81
N SER A 152 3.64 2.54 18.99
CA SER A 152 3.51 3.38 20.17
C SER A 152 3.24 2.53 21.41
N ASP A 153 3.91 2.84 22.53
CA ASP A 153 3.63 2.19 23.80
C ASP A 153 2.26 2.69 24.32
N PRO A 154 1.30 1.79 24.61
CA PRO A 154 0.02 2.16 25.21
C PRO A 154 0.13 2.96 26.52
N ASN A 155 1.25 2.82 27.23
CA ASN A 155 1.50 3.49 28.51
C ASN A 155 2.06 4.92 28.37
N GLU A 156 2.58 5.28 27.20
CA GLU A 156 3.18 6.58 26.91
C GLU A 156 2.22 7.56 26.21
N ALA A 157 0.96 7.17 26.03
CA ALA A 157 -0.08 8.00 25.42
C ALA A 157 -0.41 9.23 26.31
N ASN A 158 0.43 10.25 26.25
CA ASN A 158 0.10 11.58 26.75
C ASN A 158 -1.11 12.10 25.97
N LYS A 159 -2.16 12.51 26.70
CA LYS A 159 -3.53 12.76 26.23
C LYS A 159 -3.71 13.91 25.22
N GLU A 160 -2.66 14.51 24.68
CA GLU A 160 -2.76 15.76 23.93
C GLU A 160 -2.50 15.66 22.43
N GLU A 161 -1.94 14.55 21.93
CA GLU A 161 -1.90 14.28 20.49
C GLU A 161 -2.26 12.82 20.22
N ALA A 162 -3.13 12.57 19.23
CA ALA A 162 -3.54 11.22 18.85
C ALA A 162 -2.38 10.52 18.12
N ILE A 163 -1.38 10.05 18.88
CA ILE A 163 -0.26 9.28 18.33
C ILE A 163 -0.82 7.96 17.80
N PRO A 164 -0.58 7.61 16.53
CA PRO A 164 -1.10 6.37 16.00
C PRO A 164 -0.39 5.16 16.64
N SER A 165 -1.13 4.08 16.85
CA SER A 165 -0.61 2.86 17.47
C SER A 165 0.45 2.15 16.62
N MET A 166 0.44 2.36 15.30
CA MET A 166 1.45 1.88 14.36
C MET A 166 1.75 3.00 13.36
N SER A 167 3.03 3.28 13.14
CA SER A 167 3.50 4.18 12.09
C SER A 167 4.64 3.51 11.33
N ILE A 168 4.69 3.77 10.03
CA ILE A 168 5.70 3.20 9.15
C ILE A 168 6.46 4.34 8.51
N THR A 169 7.78 4.23 8.44
CA THR A 169 8.63 5.17 7.73
C THR A 169 9.18 4.55 6.46
N GLY A 170 9.34 5.36 5.41
CA GLY A 170 9.85 4.90 4.13
C GLY A 170 10.75 5.90 3.43
N THR A 171 11.30 5.47 2.30
CA THR A 171 12.15 6.25 1.40
C THR A 171 11.78 6.04 -0.07
N VAL A 172 12.02 7.08 -0.87
CA VAL A 172 11.85 7.07 -2.34
C VAL A 172 13.11 7.51 -3.08
N GLN A 173 14.26 7.57 -2.40
CA GLN A 173 15.50 8.09 -2.97
C GLN A 173 16.09 7.22 -4.08
N GLN A 174 15.96 5.90 -3.97
CA GLN A 174 16.59 4.99 -4.93
C GLN A 174 15.86 4.97 -6.27
N ASP A 175 16.60 4.65 -7.33
CA ASP A 175 16.04 4.52 -8.66
C ASP A 175 15.03 3.36 -8.75
N GLY A 176 13.95 3.59 -9.51
CA GLY A 176 12.80 2.67 -9.59
C GLY A 176 11.78 2.83 -8.46
N LEU A 177 12.03 3.70 -7.47
CA LEU A 177 11.06 4.16 -6.48
C LEU A 177 10.49 5.53 -6.84
N GLY A 178 9.46 5.96 -6.11
CA GLY A 178 8.76 7.22 -6.36
C GLY A 178 7.57 7.03 -7.30
N LEU A 179 7.27 8.05 -8.11
CA LEU A 179 6.06 8.09 -8.93
C LEU A 179 6.03 6.93 -9.94
N PHE A 180 4.91 6.21 -9.96
CA PHE A 180 4.73 5.07 -10.86
C PHE A 180 4.80 5.46 -12.36
N ILE A 181 4.48 6.72 -12.66
CA ILE A 181 4.56 7.30 -14.01
C ILE A 181 5.97 7.10 -14.62
N PHE A 182 7.02 7.16 -13.80
CA PHE A 182 8.38 6.94 -14.28
C PHE A 182 8.60 5.54 -14.82
N VAL A 183 8.05 4.51 -14.18
CA VAL A 183 8.33 3.14 -14.60
C VAL A 183 7.57 2.83 -15.88
N SER A 184 6.31 3.24 -16.01
CA SER A 184 5.56 3.02 -17.25
C SER A 184 6.10 3.83 -18.43
N ILE A 185 6.48 5.10 -18.23
CA ILE A 185 7.01 5.92 -19.34
C ILE A 185 8.44 5.49 -19.70
N LEU A 186 9.35 5.24 -18.74
CA LEU A 186 10.69 4.75 -19.08
C LEU A 186 10.62 3.35 -19.69
N VAL A 187 9.75 2.44 -19.20
CA VAL A 187 9.57 1.12 -19.81
C VAL A 187 9.01 1.25 -21.21
N ASN A 188 8.02 2.12 -21.45
CA ASN A 188 7.47 2.36 -22.78
C ASN A 188 8.50 3.03 -23.72
N ILE A 189 9.30 3.99 -23.24
CA ILE A 189 10.36 4.64 -24.03
C ILE A 189 11.49 3.66 -24.31
N LEU A 190 11.94 2.86 -23.33
CA LEU A 190 12.96 1.83 -23.54
C LEU A 190 12.45 0.73 -24.47
N GLN A 191 11.19 0.32 -24.35
CA GLN A 191 10.55 -0.63 -25.25
C GLN A 191 10.41 -0.04 -26.66
N PHE A 192 10.08 1.25 -26.79
CA PHE A 192 10.05 1.97 -28.05
C PHE A 192 11.45 2.10 -28.68
N LEU A 193 12.49 2.44 -27.91
CA LEU A 193 13.87 2.52 -28.40
C LEU A 193 14.42 1.15 -28.81
N LYS A 194 14.08 0.09 -28.07
CA LYS A 194 14.44 -1.29 -28.41
C LYS A 194 13.70 -1.75 -29.67
N TYR A 195 12.42 -1.37 -29.83
CA TYR A 195 11.63 -1.64 -31.02
C TYR A 195 12.17 -0.87 -32.23
N ARG A 196 12.55 0.40 -32.06
CA ARG A 196 13.19 1.22 -33.10
C ARG A 196 14.49 0.59 -33.60
N GLN A 197 15.40 0.18 -32.71
CA GLN A 197 16.62 -0.52 -33.09
C GLN A 197 16.33 -1.82 -33.87
N VAL A 198 15.27 -2.56 -33.51
CA VAL A 198 14.86 -3.78 -34.23
C VAL A 198 14.29 -3.44 -35.61
N VAL A 199 13.47 -2.41 -35.73
CA VAL A 199 12.89 -1.94 -37.00
C VAL A 199 13.99 -1.42 -37.93
N ASP A 200 14.93 -0.60 -37.44
CA ASP A 200 16.07 -0.12 -38.22
C ASP A 200 16.90 -1.31 -38.76
N LYS A 201 17.10 -2.35 -37.94
CA LYS A 201 17.78 -3.60 -38.33
C LYS A 201 16.97 -4.48 -39.29
N MET A 202 15.63 -4.37 -39.30
CA MET A 202 14.75 -5.05 -40.26
C MET A 202 14.69 -4.32 -41.60
N VAL A 203 14.77 -2.98 -41.58
CA VAL A 203 14.86 -2.13 -42.77
C VAL A 203 16.20 -2.33 -43.48
N GLU A 204 17.32 -2.42 -42.76
CA GLU A 204 18.63 -2.76 -43.34
C GLU A 204 18.68 -4.14 -44.00
N ASN A 205 17.84 -5.09 -43.55
CA ASN A 205 17.79 -6.46 -44.06
C ASN A 205 16.71 -6.72 -45.13
N ASN A 206 16.11 -5.68 -45.72
CA ASN A 206 15.13 -5.77 -46.81
C ASN A 206 13.99 -6.79 -46.58
N ARG A 207 13.50 -6.92 -45.35
CA ARG A 207 12.26 -7.67 -45.04
C ARG A 207 11.25 -6.73 -44.41
N VAL A 208 10.52 -5.98 -45.24
CA VAL A 208 9.38 -5.19 -44.77
C VAL A 208 8.14 -6.08 -44.81
N ILE A 209 7.62 -6.44 -43.63
CA ILE A 209 6.26 -6.96 -43.50
C ILE A 209 5.40 -5.80 -43.01
N ASP A 210 4.56 -5.29 -43.91
CA ASP A 210 3.60 -4.22 -43.67
C ASP A 210 2.44 -4.75 -42.79
N THR A 211 2.61 -4.72 -41.47
CA THR A 211 1.53 -5.05 -40.54
C THR A 211 0.83 -3.80 -40.04
N LYS A 212 -0.43 -3.64 -40.46
CA LYS A 212 -1.44 -2.66 -40.02
C LYS A 212 -1.51 -2.39 -38.51
N TRP A 213 -0.97 -3.28 -37.68
CA TRP A 213 -0.90 -3.13 -36.21
C TRP A 213 0.03 -2.01 -35.72
N GLY A 214 1.04 -1.59 -36.50
CA GLY A 214 1.96 -0.54 -36.07
C GLY A 214 1.36 0.87 -36.04
N LYS A 215 0.38 1.16 -36.92
CA LYS A 215 -0.18 2.53 -37.07
C LYS A 215 -1.15 2.92 -35.96
N GLU A 216 -1.94 1.97 -35.45
CA GLU A 216 -2.93 2.24 -34.40
C GLU A 216 -2.28 2.48 -33.03
N THR A 217 -1.15 1.83 -32.75
CA THR A 217 -0.36 2.07 -31.53
C THR A 217 0.37 3.42 -31.59
N ILE A 218 0.88 3.82 -32.76
CA ILE A 218 1.51 5.14 -32.93
C ILE A 218 0.49 6.27 -32.77
N CYS A 219 -0.71 6.15 -33.36
CA CYS A 219 -1.77 7.15 -33.21
C CYS A 219 -2.26 7.32 -31.77
N SER A 220 -2.34 6.24 -30.97
CA SER A 220 -2.73 6.36 -29.56
C SER A 220 -1.64 7.01 -28.70
N MET A 221 -0.36 6.81 -29.03
CA MET A 221 0.79 7.42 -28.33
C MET A 221 1.00 8.90 -28.69
N VAL A 222 0.69 9.32 -29.92
CA VAL A 222 0.69 10.75 -30.32
C VAL A 222 -0.36 11.54 -29.54
N ASN A 223 -1.58 10.98 -29.41
CA ASN A 223 -2.66 11.60 -28.62
C ASN A 223 -2.31 11.71 -27.12
N LEU A 224 -1.49 10.79 -26.60
CA LEU A 224 -0.98 10.86 -25.23
C LEU A 224 0.08 11.96 -25.07
N GLY A 225 1.00 12.13 -26.03
CA GLY A 225 2.00 13.20 -25.95
C GLY A 225 1.42 14.60 -26.13
N GLU A 226 0.38 14.77 -26.95
CA GLU A 226 -0.36 16.04 -27.07
C GLU A 226 -1.10 16.40 -25.76
N LYS A 227 -1.66 15.41 -25.06
CA LYS A 227 -2.34 15.60 -23.77
C LYS A 227 -1.39 16.05 -22.65
N TYR A 228 -0.12 15.68 -22.72
CA TYR A 228 0.89 15.98 -21.70
C TYR A 228 1.96 16.99 -22.14
N ASN A 229 1.76 17.66 -23.29
CA ASN A 229 2.64 18.70 -23.83
C ASN A 229 4.14 18.30 -23.84
N LEU A 230 4.40 17.03 -24.14
CA LEU A 230 5.76 16.53 -24.31
C LEU A 230 6.29 17.05 -25.64
N PRO A 231 7.52 17.63 -25.69
CA PRO A 231 8.07 18.13 -26.94
C PRO A 231 8.37 16.95 -27.87
N PHE A 232 7.48 16.69 -28.82
CA PHE A 232 7.81 15.90 -29.99
C PHE A 232 8.82 16.71 -30.81
N LEU A 233 10.08 16.30 -30.80
CA LEU A 233 11.07 16.81 -31.72
C LEU A 233 10.67 16.37 -33.14
N THR A 234 10.37 17.38 -33.98
CA THR A 234 10.32 17.33 -35.44
C THR A 234 11.45 16.50 -36.05
#